data_AF-U4VA49-F1
#
_entry.id   AF-U4VA49-F1
#
_cell.length_a   1.000
_cell.length_b   1.000
_cell.length_c   1.000
_cell.angle_alpha   90.00
_cell.angle_beta   90.00
_cell.angle_gamma   90.00
#
_symmetry.space_group_name_H-M   'P 1'
#
loop_
_entity.id
_entity.type
_entity.pdbx_description
1 polymer ?
#
loop_
_entity_poly.entity_id
_entity_poly.type
_entity_poly.pdbx_seq_one_letter_code
_entity_poly.pdbx_strand_id
1 'polypeptide(L)'
;MPMEPFDYPRVNPGRNTLTVGDGAKKNEASLLWALSRMTNYAGVMNYMGARFTSETEVFSPVLGEIGRRGLYYLDDGTSARSEADRIASSDAVPFAAADVLIDAAQERGAILDRLDELERIARANGSAIGTGSAFAVTVDAVAAWANEVKKRGIEIVPVSALVRDPERQ
;
A
#
# COMPACT_ATOMS: atom_id res chain seq x y z
N MET A 1 6.21 -3.93 -2.76
CA MET A 1 6.30 -5.20 -3.51
C MET A 1 6.19 -4.88 -4.98
N PRO A 2 7.26 -5.08 -5.78
CA PRO A 2 7.23 -4.78 -7.20
C PRO A 2 6.23 -5.69 -7.91
N MET A 3 5.21 -5.11 -8.54
CA MET A 3 4.12 -5.85 -9.17
C MET A 3 3.83 -5.30 -10.56
N GLU A 4 3.40 -6.16 -11.46
CA GLU A 4 3.18 -5.83 -12.87
C GLU A 4 2.17 -4.68 -13.08
N PRO A 5 2.59 -3.53 -13.67
CA PRO A 5 1.68 -2.53 -14.22
C PRO A 5 1.13 -2.97 -15.59
N PHE A 6 0.09 -2.31 -16.09
CA PHE A 6 -0.45 -2.59 -17.43
C PHE A 6 0.58 -2.45 -18.56
N ASP A 7 1.52 -1.51 -18.41
CA ASP A 7 2.54 -1.22 -19.42
C ASP A 7 3.79 -2.11 -19.32
N TYR A 8 3.76 -3.20 -18.57
CA TYR A 8 4.88 -4.13 -18.49
C TYR A 8 5.11 -4.86 -19.83
N PRO A 9 6.36 -5.07 -20.29
CA PRO A 9 7.62 -4.77 -19.63
C PRO A 9 8.20 -3.38 -19.95
N ARG A 10 7.49 -2.50 -20.69
CA ARG A 10 7.97 -1.14 -21.01
C ARG A 10 8.18 -0.31 -19.74
N VAL A 11 7.25 -0.41 -18.80
CA VAL A 11 7.43 0.07 -17.42
C VAL A 11 7.74 -1.14 -16.55
N ASN A 12 8.99 -1.26 -16.11
CA ASN A 12 9.47 -2.40 -15.35
C ASN A 12 9.84 -1.99 -13.91
N PRO A 13 9.09 -2.47 -12.89
CA PRO A 13 9.39 -2.20 -11.48
C PRO A 13 10.75 -2.74 -11.01
N GLY A 14 11.34 -3.69 -11.74
CA GLY A 14 12.67 -4.22 -11.47
C GLY A 14 12.71 -5.75 -11.41
N ARG A 15 13.78 -6.27 -10.81
CA ARG A 15 13.99 -7.71 -10.64
C ARG A 15 12.96 -8.29 -9.67
N ASN A 16 12.57 -9.56 -9.88
CA ASN A 16 11.58 -10.26 -9.07
C ASN A 16 10.23 -9.53 -9.00
N THR A 17 9.86 -8.82 -10.08
CA THR A 17 8.50 -8.30 -10.24
C THR A 17 7.53 -9.48 -10.29
N LEU A 18 6.48 -9.43 -9.48
CA LEU A 18 5.39 -10.39 -9.56
C LEU A 18 4.58 -10.08 -10.83
N THR A 19 4.38 -11.08 -11.69
CA THR A 19 3.70 -10.90 -12.98
C THR A 19 2.58 -11.92 -13.17
N VAL A 20 1.56 -11.52 -13.92
CA VAL A 20 0.40 -12.34 -14.28
C VAL A 20 0.84 -13.59 -15.05
N GLY A 21 1.88 -13.47 -15.88
CA GLY A 21 2.37 -14.56 -16.72
C GLY A 21 3.33 -15.55 -16.06
N ASP A 22 3.90 -15.24 -14.89
CA ASP A 22 4.96 -16.06 -14.27
C ASP A 22 4.45 -17.32 -13.56
N GLY A 23 3.14 -17.41 -13.32
CA GLY A 23 2.50 -18.52 -12.61
C GLY A 23 2.78 -18.51 -11.10
N ALA A 24 1.97 -19.26 -10.35
CA ALA A 24 1.94 -19.19 -8.87
C ALA A 24 3.31 -19.46 -8.21
N LYS A 25 4.01 -20.53 -8.61
CA LYS A 25 5.30 -20.92 -7.99
C LYS A 25 6.38 -19.86 -8.16
N LYS A 26 6.44 -19.19 -9.31
CA LYS A 26 7.45 -18.16 -9.56
C LYS A 26 7.10 -16.85 -8.85
N ASN A 27 5.82 -16.47 -8.82
CA ASN A 27 5.37 -15.32 -8.03
C ASN A 27 5.60 -15.53 -6.53
N GLU A 28 5.35 -16.73 -6.02
CA GLU A 28 5.68 -17.11 -4.64
C GLU A 28 7.19 -16.98 -4.40
N ALA A 29 8.04 -17.55 -5.26
CA ALA A 29 9.49 -17.42 -5.13
C ALA A 29 9.96 -15.95 -5.16
N SER A 30 9.40 -15.12 -6.03
CA SER A 30 9.67 -13.68 -6.10
C SER A 30 9.23 -12.94 -4.83
N LEU A 31 8.04 -13.26 -4.30
CA LEU A 31 7.55 -12.74 -3.02
C LEU A 31 8.51 -13.12 -1.88
N LEU A 32 8.82 -14.40 -1.74
CA LEU A 32 9.70 -14.89 -0.67
C LEU A 32 11.11 -14.29 -0.76
N TRP A 33 11.62 -14.13 -1.98
CA TRP A 33 12.87 -13.42 -2.20
C TRP A 33 12.78 -11.98 -1.69
N ALA A 34 11.72 -11.24 -2.02
CA ALA A 34 11.54 -9.86 -1.57
C ALA A 34 11.40 -9.76 -0.03
N LEU A 35 10.61 -10.66 0.57
CA LEU A 35 10.42 -10.75 2.02
C LEU A 35 11.72 -11.07 2.76
N SER A 36 12.66 -11.79 2.15
CA SER A 36 13.96 -12.13 2.74
C SER A 36 14.97 -10.98 2.78
N ARG A 37 14.69 -9.85 2.13
CA ARG A 37 15.66 -8.74 1.96
C ARG A 37 15.80 -7.87 3.20
N MET A 38 14.82 -7.90 4.10
CA MET A 38 14.81 -7.14 5.34
C MET A 38 14.02 -7.91 6.40
N THR A 39 13.96 -7.39 7.63
CA THR A 39 13.19 -7.96 8.74
C THR A 39 12.44 -6.84 9.47
N ASN A 40 11.59 -7.21 10.43
CA ASN A 40 10.88 -6.30 11.35
C ASN A 40 9.83 -5.38 10.69
N TYR A 41 9.37 -5.73 9.49
CA TYR A 41 8.18 -5.12 8.89
C TYR A 41 6.92 -5.82 9.41
N ALA A 42 5.84 -5.06 9.60
CA ALA A 42 4.55 -5.60 10.04
C ALA A 42 3.62 -5.98 8.88
N GLY A 43 3.96 -5.56 7.65
CA GLY A 43 3.16 -5.82 6.46
C GLY A 43 3.89 -5.45 5.17
N VAL A 44 3.17 -5.58 4.06
CA VAL A 44 3.67 -5.29 2.71
C VAL A 44 2.71 -4.36 1.98
N MET A 45 3.23 -3.55 1.08
CA MET A 45 2.43 -2.72 0.17
C MET A 45 2.81 -3.01 -1.28
N ASN A 46 1.90 -2.78 -2.24
CA ASN A 46 2.27 -2.81 -3.65
C ASN A 46 3.22 -1.64 -4.00
N TYR A 47 3.99 -1.86 -5.07
CA TYR A 47 4.69 -0.84 -5.80
C TYR A 47 4.33 -1.04 -7.26
N MET A 48 3.57 -0.10 -7.82
CA MET A 48 2.80 -0.30 -9.05
C MET A 48 1.78 -1.44 -8.89
N GLY A 49 1.70 -2.38 -9.83
CA GLY A 49 0.83 -3.55 -9.71
C GLY A 49 -0.58 -3.38 -10.23
N ALA A 50 -0.93 -2.27 -10.90
CA ALA A 50 -2.30 -2.03 -11.36
C ALA A 50 -2.90 -3.17 -12.21
N ARG A 51 -2.07 -3.93 -12.94
CA ARG A 51 -2.50 -5.14 -13.67
C ARG A 51 -2.47 -6.37 -12.76
N PHE A 52 -1.42 -6.54 -11.97
CA PHE A 52 -1.30 -7.68 -11.08
C PHE A 52 -2.44 -7.76 -10.05
N THR A 53 -2.77 -6.64 -9.41
CA THR A 53 -3.79 -6.58 -8.36
C THR A 53 -5.22 -6.69 -8.88
N SER A 54 -5.45 -6.53 -10.19
CA SER A 54 -6.76 -6.78 -10.81
C SER A 54 -7.00 -8.25 -11.17
N GLU A 55 -5.96 -9.10 -11.14
CA GLU A 55 -6.06 -10.51 -11.54
C GLU A 55 -6.22 -11.42 -10.32
N THR A 56 -7.48 -11.71 -9.97
CA THR A 56 -7.82 -12.46 -8.74
C THR A 56 -7.09 -13.80 -8.63
N GLU A 57 -7.09 -14.59 -9.71
CA GLU A 57 -6.52 -15.95 -9.69
C GLU A 57 -5.01 -15.96 -9.44
N VAL A 58 -4.32 -14.91 -9.86
CA VAL A 58 -2.88 -14.77 -9.67
C VAL A 58 -2.56 -14.13 -8.32
N PHE A 59 -3.39 -13.17 -7.89
CA PHE A 59 -3.11 -12.38 -6.71
C PHE A 59 -3.52 -13.07 -5.39
N SER A 60 -4.62 -13.85 -5.38
CA SER A 60 -5.08 -14.54 -4.16
C SER A 60 -4.02 -15.45 -3.52
N PRO A 61 -3.27 -16.30 -4.25
CA PRO A 61 -2.20 -17.10 -3.66
C PRO A 61 -1.10 -16.26 -3.00
N VAL A 62 -0.79 -15.09 -3.56
CA VAL A 62 0.21 -14.16 -3.02
C VAL A 62 -0.31 -13.51 -1.74
N LEU A 63 -1.56 -13.06 -1.74
CA LEU A 63 -2.19 -12.44 -0.56
C LEU A 63 -2.36 -13.46 0.57
N GLY A 64 -2.75 -14.70 0.26
CA GLY A 64 -2.82 -15.79 1.22
C GLY A 64 -1.45 -16.15 1.83
N GLU A 65 -0.36 -16.11 1.05
CA GLU A 65 1.00 -16.29 1.60
C GLU A 65 1.41 -15.14 2.53
N ILE A 66 1.01 -13.91 2.24
CA ILE A 66 1.21 -12.74 3.11
C ILE A 66 0.45 -12.94 4.44
N GLY A 67 -0.85 -13.28 4.37
CA GLY A 67 -1.68 -13.51 5.55
C GLY A 67 -1.19 -14.66 6.42
N ARG A 68 -0.80 -15.81 5.83
CA ARG A 68 -0.22 -16.95 6.56
C ARG A 68 1.04 -16.62 7.36
N ARG A 69 1.74 -15.54 7.01
CA ARG A 69 2.92 -15.04 7.72
C ARG A 69 2.59 -14.05 8.83
N GLY A 70 1.31 -13.77 9.07
CA GLY A 70 0.85 -12.76 10.04
C GLY A 70 1.16 -11.33 9.59
N LEU A 71 1.34 -11.11 8.28
CA LEU A 71 1.60 -9.80 7.70
C LEU A 71 0.30 -9.19 7.19
N TYR A 72 0.15 -7.88 7.35
CA TYR A 72 -0.93 -7.17 6.66
C TYR A 72 -0.54 -6.81 5.22
N TYR A 73 -1.55 -6.60 4.38
CA TYR A 73 -1.41 -5.99 3.07
C TYR A 73 -1.98 -4.56 3.07
N LEU A 74 -1.16 -3.60 2.64
CA LEU A 74 -1.58 -2.22 2.37
C LEU A 74 -1.68 -2.01 0.86
N ASP A 75 -2.88 -1.82 0.34
CA ASP A 75 -3.07 -1.32 -1.02
C ASP A 75 -2.75 0.18 -1.06
N ASP A 76 -1.88 0.62 -1.97
CA ASP A 76 -1.52 2.03 -2.12
C ASP A 76 -2.63 2.89 -2.76
N GLY A 77 -3.78 2.29 -3.12
CA GLY A 77 -4.95 2.98 -3.63
C GLY A 77 -4.78 3.52 -5.05
N THR A 78 -3.66 3.23 -5.72
CA THR A 78 -3.37 3.78 -7.06
C THR A 78 -4.15 3.09 -8.19
N SER A 79 -4.75 1.93 -7.92
CA SER A 79 -5.57 1.18 -8.88
C SER A 79 -7.01 1.01 -8.39
N ALA A 80 -7.95 1.70 -9.04
CA ALA A 80 -9.39 1.52 -8.79
C ALA A 80 -9.92 0.14 -9.19
N ARG A 81 -9.11 -0.68 -9.88
CA ARG A 81 -9.44 -2.06 -10.29
C ARG A 81 -8.80 -3.11 -9.39
N SER A 82 -8.17 -2.69 -8.29
CA SER A 82 -7.54 -3.63 -7.37
C SER A 82 -8.60 -4.52 -6.72
N GLU A 83 -8.36 -5.82 -6.77
CA GLU A 83 -9.20 -6.84 -6.11
C GLU A 83 -8.70 -7.13 -4.68
N ALA A 84 -7.70 -6.39 -4.18
CA ALA A 84 -7.03 -6.65 -2.91
C ALA A 84 -7.98 -6.74 -1.71
N ASP A 85 -8.91 -5.79 -1.58
CA ASP A 85 -9.86 -5.74 -0.45
C ASP A 85 -10.79 -6.97 -0.46
N ARG A 86 -11.32 -7.32 -1.64
CA ARG A 86 -12.23 -8.46 -1.80
C ARG A 86 -11.52 -9.78 -1.51
N ILE A 87 -10.31 -9.96 -2.02
CA ILE A 87 -9.49 -11.15 -1.76
C ILE A 87 -9.14 -11.22 -0.28
N ALA A 88 -8.62 -10.13 0.31
CA ALA A 88 -8.22 -10.10 1.71
C ALA A 88 -9.38 -10.40 2.66
N SER A 89 -10.57 -9.90 2.36
CA SER A 89 -11.79 -10.21 3.11
C SER A 89 -12.18 -11.68 3.02
N SER A 90 -11.98 -12.31 1.86
CA SER A 90 -12.31 -13.72 1.63
C SER A 90 -11.30 -14.67 2.28
N ASP A 91 -10.02 -14.29 2.24
CA ASP A 91 -8.89 -15.10 2.67
C ASP A 91 -8.41 -14.78 4.10
N ALA A 92 -9.20 -13.98 4.85
CA ALA A 92 -8.92 -13.52 6.21
C ALA A 92 -7.55 -12.82 6.37
N VAL A 93 -7.10 -12.07 5.36
CA VAL A 93 -5.82 -11.35 5.40
C VAL A 93 -6.03 -9.97 6.01
N PRO A 94 -5.23 -9.55 7.01
CA PRO A 94 -5.29 -8.19 7.54
C PRO A 94 -5.02 -7.16 6.44
N PHE A 95 -5.93 -6.21 6.27
CA PHE A 95 -5.94 -5.32 5.10
C PHE A 95 -6.16 -3.86 5.45
N ALA A 96 -5.53 -2.97 4.68
CA ALA A 96 -5.85 -1.56 4.61
C ALA A 96 -5.67 -1.05 3.17
N ALA A 97 -6.35 0.04 2.82
CA ALA A 97 -6.15 0.76 1.57
C ALA A 97 -5.83 2.22 1.87
N ALA A 98 -4.95 2.83 1.07
CA ALA A 98 -4.67 4.26 1.15
C ALA A 98 -5.84 5.08 0.58
N ASP A 99 -6.17 6.18 1.27
CA ASP A 99 -7.18 7.14 0.84
C ASP A 99 -6.59 8.18 -0.13
N VAL A 100 -5.33 8.57 0.09
CA VAL A 100 -4.70 9.67 -0.66
C VAL A 100 -3.25 9.35 -1.02
N LEU A 101 -2.93 9.42 -2.32
CA LEU A 101 -1.55 9.55 -2.80
C LEU A 101 -1.13 11.03 -2.70
N ILE A 102 -0.23 11.33 -1.77
CA ILE A 102 0.08 12.72 -1.39
C ILE A 102 1.04 13.42 -2.35
N ASP A 103 1.84 12.68 -3.11
CA ASP A 103 2.93 13.23 -3.92
C ASP A 103 2.88 12.81 -5.40
N ALA A 104 1.67 12.61 -5.91
CA ALA A 104 1.44 12.43 -7.35
C ALA A 104 2.09 13.55 -8.18
N ALA A 105 2.11 14.78 -7.65
CA ALA A 105 2.93 15.88 -8.12
C ALA A 105 4.03 16.19 -7.08
N GLN A 106 5.29 16.25 -7.51
CA GLN A 106 6.44 16.51 -6.65
C GLN A 106 6.64 18.02 -6.41
N GLU A 107 5.57 18.71 -6.06
CA GLU A 107 5.55 20.13 -5.75
C GLU A 107 5.01 20.33 -4.34
N ARG A 108 5.67 21.18 -3.55
CA ARG A 108 5.32 21.40 -2.15
C ARG A 108 3.85 21.84 -1.98
N GLY A 109 3.35 22.74 -2.82
CA GLY A 109 1.96 23.20 -2.76
C GLY A 109 0.97 22.06 -2.98
N ALA A 110 1.15 21.30 -4.06
CA ALA A 110 0.30 20.15 -4.37
C ALA A 110 0.31 19.08 -3.27
N ILE A 111 1.47 18.83 -2.63
CA ILE A 111 1.58 17.89 -1.52
C ILE A 111 0.82 18.39 -0.29
N LEU A 112 0.92 19.68 0.03
CA LEU A 112 0.16 20.27 1.13
C LEU A 112 -1.35 20.20 0.89
N ASP A 113 -1.82 20.48 -0.33
CA ASP A 113 -3.23 20.34 -0.68
C ASP A 113 -3.74 18.91 -0.48
N ARG A 114 -2.92 17.90 -0.80
CA ARG A 114 -3.26 16.49 -0.58
C ARG A 114 -3.24 16.10 0.90
N LEU A 115 -2.35 16.70 1.69
CA LEU A 115 -2.32 16.49 3.14
C LEU A 115 -3.52 17.14 3.84
N ASP A 116 -3.99 18.29 3.35
CA ASP A 116 -5.23 18.91 3.82
C ASP A 116 -6.45 18.05 3.48
N GLU A 117 -6.48 17.46 2.28
CA GLU A 117 -7.50 16.48 1.90
C GLU A 117 -7.47 15.23 2.79
N LEU A 118 -6.28 14.70 3.08
CA LEU A 118 -6.11 13.57 3.99
C LEU A 118 -6.65 13.88 5.40
N GLU A 119 -6.38 15.08 5.91
CA GLU A 119 -6.95 15.56 7.18
C GLU A 119 -8.48 15.64 7.12
N ARG A 120 -9.06 16.14 6.03
CA ARG A 120 -10.51 16.22 5.84
C ARG A 120 -11.16 14.83 5.86
N ILE A 121 -10.56 13.85 5.18
CA ILE A 121 -11.02 12.46 5.17
C ILE A 121 -10.92 11.86 6.57
N ALA A 122 -9.78 12.04 7.26
CA ALA A 122 -9.59 11.54 8.61
C ALA A 122 -10.64 12.08 9.60
N ARG A 123 -11.00 13.37 9.48
CA ARG A 123 -12.04 13.97 10.33
C ARG A 123 -13.43 13.43 10.04
N ALA A 124 -13.74 13.13 8.78
CA ALA A 124 -15.04 12.61 8.39
C ALA A 124 -15.21 11.13 8.78
N ASN A 125 -14.16 10.33 8.59
CA ASN A 125 -14.22 8.87 8.70
C ASN A 125 -13.65 8.33 10.03
N GLY A 126 -13.03 9.19 10.84
CA GLY A 126 -12.31 8.82 12.07
C GLY A 126 -10.84 8.47 11.85
N SER A 127 -10.46 8.02 10.65
CA SER A 127 -9.08 7.74 10.25
C SER A 127 -8.90 7.91 8.75
N ALA A 128 -7.66 8.12 8.31
CA ALA A 128 -7.28 8.05 6.91
C ALA A 128 -5.80 7.63 6.77
N ILE A 129 -5.45 7.02 5.64
CA ILE A 129 -4.11 6.59 5.28
C ILE A 129 -3.65 7.36 4.05
N GLY A 130 -2.55 8.10 4.19
CA GLY A 130 -1.86 8.74 3.07
C GLY A 130 -0.61 7.95 2.70
N THR A 131 -0.35 7.79 1.41
CA THR A 131 0.89 7.20 0.88
C THR A 131 1.67 8.21 0.07
N GLY A 132 3.00 8.12 0.12
CA GLY A 132 3.89 8.91 -0.70
C GLY A 132 5.28 8.28 -0.78
N SER A 133 6.10 8.80 -1.68
CA SER A 133 7.48 8.36 -1.90
C SER A 133 8.49 9.23 -1.13
N ALA A 134 9.70 8.72 -0.95
CA ALA A 134 10.78 9.41 -0.23
C ALA A 134 11.48 10.50 -1.06
N PHE A 135 10.73 11.35 -1.77
CA PHE A 135 11.29 12.55 -2.39
C PHE A 135 11.57 13.61 -1.33
N ALA A 136 12.66 14.38 -1.49
CA ALA A 136 13.04 15.41 -0.51
C ALA A 136 11.89 16.38 -0.21
N VAL A 137 11.20 16.86 -1.25
CA VAL A 137 10.03 17.75 -1.11
C VAL A 137 8.87 17.10 -0.35
N THR A 138 8.62 15.80 -0.57
CA THR A 138 7.58 15.04 0.16
C THR A 138 7.93 14.91 1.63
N VAL A 139 9.17 14.52 1.93
CA VAL A 139 9.65 14.37 3.31
C VAL A 139 9.56 15.71 4.06
N ASP A 140 10.02 16.80 3.44
CA ASP A 140 9.99 18.14 4.04
C ASP A 140 8.56 18.66 4.26
N ALA A 141 7.62 18.37 3.36
CA ALA A 141 6.22 18.77 3.49
C ALA A 141 5.52 17.96 4.60
N VAL A 142 5.68 16.63 4.59
CA VAL A 142 5.08 15.73 5.59
C VAL A 142 5.63 16.01 6.98
N ALA A 143 6.94 16.25 7.13
CA ALA A 143 7.54 16.56 8.43
C ALA A 143 6.98 17.87 9.02
N ALA A 144 6.82 18.91 8.20
CA ALA A 144 6.22 20.17 8.62
C ALA A 144 4.75 19.98 9.00
N TRP A 145 3.96 19.30 8.15
CA TRP A 145 2.55 19.03 8.41
C TRP A 145 2.33 18.20 9.68
N ALA A 146 3.14 17.15 9.89
CA ALA A 146 3.02 16.24 11.03
C ALA A 146 3.21 16.94 12.40
N ASN A 147 4.04 18.00 12.44
CA ASN A 147 4.22 18.80 13.65
C ASN A 147 3.01 19.70 13.96
N GLU A 148 2.30 20.15 12.91
CA GLU A 148 1.15 21.05 13.06
C GLU A 148 -0.16 20.29 13.25
N VAL A 149 -0.34 19.14 12.58
CA VAL A 149 -1.59 18.38 12.62
C VAL A 149 -1.93 17.87 14.01
N LYS A 150 -0.91 17.53 14.81
CA LYS A 150 -1.06 17.12 16.22
C LYS A 150 -1.70 18.22 17.07
N LYS A 151 -1.37 19.48 16.82
CA LYS A 151 -1.97 20.64 17.51
C LYS A 151 -3.45 20.83 17.15
N ARG A 152 -3.87 20.27 16.01
CA ARG A 152 -5.27 20.26 15.55
C ARG A 152 -6.05 19.01 16.00
N GLY A 153 -5.50 18.24 16.94
CA GLY A 153 -6.16 17.07 17.53
C GLY A 153 -6.14 15.82 16.65
N ILE A 154 -5.21 15.71 15.71
CA ILE A 154 -5.02 14.50 14.89
C ILE A 154 -3.78 13.77 15.36
N GLU A 155 -3.96 12.52 15.76
CA GLU A 155 -2.87 11.63 16.13
C GLU A 155 -2.35 10.89 14.88
N ILE A 156 -1.03 10.88 14.69
CA ILE A 156 -0.37 10.09 13.65
C ILE A 156 0.01 8.76 14.27
N VAL A 157 -0.56 7.69 13.74
CA VAL A 157 -0.36 6.31 14.20
C VAL A 157 0.33 5.47 13.13
N PRO A 158 0.98 4.35 13.49
CA PRO A 158 1.46 3.39 12.50
C PRO A 158 0.29 2.77 11.73
N VAL A 159 0.52 2.41 10.46
CA VAL A 159 -0.51 1.78 9.60
C VAL A 159 -1.15 0.56 10.25
N SER A 160 -0.38 -0.24 11.00
CA SER A 160 -0.87 -1.42 11.72
C SER A 160 -2.01 -1.14 12.71
N ALA A 161 -2.18 0.10 13.17
CA ALA A 161 -3.29 0.50 14.04
C ALA A 161 -4.61 0.70 13.27
N LEU A 162 -4.54 0.89 11.95
CA LEU A 162 -5.69 1.15 11.06
C LEU A 162 -6.04 -0.05 10.17
N VAL A 163 -5.23 -1.11 10.22
CA VAL A 163 -5.47 -2.35 9.47
C VAL A 163 -6.71 -3.05 10.03
N ARG A 164 -7.63 -3.42 9.14
CA ARG A 164 -8.76 -4.29 9.46
C ARG A 164 -8.28 -5.73 9.52
N ASP A 165 -8.33 -6.32 10.72
CA ASP A 165 -7.95 -7.69 10.98
C ASP A 165 -9.21 -8.56 11.15
N PRO A 166 -9.52 -9.47 10.21
CA PRO A 166 -10.71 -10.32 10.27
C PRO A 166 -10.78 -11.22 11.51
N GLU A 167 -9.64 -11.55 12.12
CA GLU A 167 -9.57 -12.42 13.31
C GLU A 167 -9.77 -11.66 14.64
N ARG A 168 -9.78 -10.32 14.61
CA ARG A 168 -9.98 -9.47 15.80
C ARG A 168 -11.43 -9.06 16.05
N GLN A 169 -12.37 -9.51 15.21
CA GLN A 169 -13.80 -9.20 15.33
C GLN A 169 -14.55 -10.19 16.22
#